data_AF-A0A074RKQ2-F1
#
_entry.id   AF-A0A074RKQ2-F1
#
_cell.length_a   1.000
_cell.length_b   1.000
_cell.length_c   1.000
_cell.angle_alpha   90.00
_cell.angle_beta   90.00
_cell.angle_gamma   90.00
#
_symmetry.space_group_name_H-M   'P 1'
#
loop_
_entity.id
_entity.type
_entity.pdbx_description
1 polymer ?
#
loop_
_entity_poly.entity_id
_entity_poly.type
_entity_poly.pdbx_seq_one_letter_code
_entity_poly.pdbx_strand_id
1 'polypeptide(L)'
;MNCKLIQELKQYSSANRLILTGTPLHNNLAELWSLLNFILPDIFNDFHSFQQWFNFGENTDLGEQTAGIVSQLHAILKPFLLRRLKVDVVTDLPPKKEYILYAPLASEQKEHYQATLDQ
;
A
#
# COMPACT_ATOMS: atom_id res chain seq x y z
N MET A 1 -11.05 1.60 11.27
CA MET A 1 -10.25 0.41 11.65
C MET A 1 -11.20 -0.68 12.17
N ASN A 2 -11.76 -1.51 11.29
CA ASN A 2 -12.79 -2.50 11.63
C ASN A 2 -12.28 -3.95 11.55
N CYS A 3 -10.96 -4.15 11.59
CA CYS A 3 -10.38 -5.49 11.53
C CYS A 3 -10.32 -6.10 12.94
N LYS A 4 -11.16 -7.12 13.20
CA LYS A 4 -11.22 -7.84 14.47
C LYS A 4 -9.85 -8.39 14.88
N LEU A 5 -9.06 -8.88 13.93
CA LEU A 5 -7.72 -9.42 14.18
C LEU A 5 -6.78 -8.38 14.84
N ILE A 6 -6.76 -7.14 14.34
CA ILE A 6 -5.90 -6.08 14.89
C ILE A 6 -6.35 -5.70 16.30
N GLN A 7 -7.66 -5.69 16.56
CA GLN A 7 -8.22 -5.38 17.87
C GLN A 7 -7.80 -6.42 18.92
N GLU A 8 -7.87 -7.71 18.58
CA GLU A 8 -7.40 -8.79 19.46
C GLU A 8 -5.89 -8.73 19.66
N LEU A 9 -5.11 -8.56 18.59
CA LEU A 9 -3.65 -8.52 18.67
C LEU A 9 -3.13 -7.36 19.54
N LYS A 10 -3.84 -6.23 19.57
CA LYS A 10 -3.50 -5.08 20.42
C LYS A 10 -3.65 -5.35 21.92
N GLN A 11 -4.50 -6.29 22.32
CA GLN A 11 -4.71 -6.63 23.73
C GLN A 11 -3.51 -7.37 24.34
N TYR A 12 -2.67 -7.98 23.51
CA TYR A 12 -1.48 -8.69 23.98
C TYR A 12 -0.33 -7.73 24.31
N SER A 13 0.14 -7.79 25.56
CA SER A 13 1.38 -7.13 25.97
C SER A 13 2.57 -7.81 25.29
N SER A 14 3.35 -7.02 24.57
CA SER A 14 4.53 -7.48 23.82
C SER A 14 5.61 -6.43 23.92
N ALA A 15 6.85 -6.86 24.20
CA ALA A 15 8.00 -5.97 24.27
C ALA A 15 8.44 -5.49 22.87
N ASN A 16 8.31 -6.37 21.86
CA ASN A 16 8.64 -6.06 20.46
C ASN A 16 7.56 -6.65 19.53
N ARG A 17 7.20 -5.90 18.48
CA ARG A 17 6.23 -6.33 17.46
C ARG A 17 6.91 -6.27 16.09
N LEU A 18 6.91 -7.39 15.37
CA LEU A 18 7.48 -7.50 14.02
C LEU A 18 6.35 -7.81 13.03
N ILE A 19 6.23 -7.01 11.99
CA ILE A 19 5.30 -7.25 10.88
C ILE A 19 6.09 -7.79 9.69
N LEU A 20 5.62 -8.90 9.12
CA LEU A 20 6.14 -9.46 7.86
C LEU A 20 5.08 -9.26 6.78
N THR A 21 5.41 -8.50 5.74
CA THR A 21 4.52 -8.23 4.60
C THR A 21 5.27 -8.34 3.28
N GLY A 22 4.63 -8.92 2.27
CA GLY A 22 5.19 -9.07 0.93
C GLY A 22 5.13 -7.80 0.07
N THR A 23 4.18 -6.89 0.36
CA THR A 23 3.94 -5.65 -0.40
C THR A 23 3.53 -4.53 0.56
N PRO A 24 4.49 -3.81 1.17
CA PRO A 24 4.21 -2.98 2.34
C PRO A 24 3.34 -1.74 2.11
N LEU A 25 3.14 -1.28 0.86
CA LEU A 25 2.95 0.16 0.64
C LEU A 25 1.97 0.60 -0.46
N HIS A 26 1.24 -0.30 -1.10
CA HIS A 26 0.69 0.07 -2.40
C HIS A 26 -0.65 0.81 -2.45
N ASN A 27 -1.56 0.78 -1.46
CA ASN A 27 -2.93 1.24 -1.79
C ASN A 27 -3.69 2.15 -0.81
N ASN A 28 -3.29 2.36 0.46
CA ASN A 28 -4.05 3.26 1.34
C ASN A 28 -3.23 3.80 2.53
N LEU A 29 -3.27 5.12 2.77
CA LEU A 29 -2.69 5.76 3.97
C LEU A 29 -3.30 5.23 5.27
N ALA A 30 -4.58 4.86 5.25
CA ALA A 30 -5.24 4.24 6.40
C ALA A 30 -4.68 2.85 6.71
N GLU A 31 -4.27 2.09 5.70
CA GLU A 31 -3.64 0.78 5.86
C GLU A 31 -2.22 0.95 6.41
N LEU A 32 -1.45 1.87 5.84
CA LEU A 32 -0.12 2.22 6.33
C LEU A 32 -0.14 2.66 7.80
N TRP A 33 -1.06 3.58 8.15
CA TRP A 33 -1.22 4.01 9.54
C TRP A 33 -1.59 2.85 10.46
N SER A 34 -2.46 1.94 10.02
CA SER A 34 -2.86 0.79 10.84
C SER A 34 -1.68 -0.14 11.15
N LEU A 35 -0.78 -0.34 10.19
CA LEU A 35 0.46 -1.11 10.40
C LEU A 35 1.43 -0.38 11.34
N LEU A 36 1.62 0.94 11.14
CA LEU A 36 2.51 1.74 11.97
C LEU A 36 2.02 1.87 13.42
N ASN A 37 0.73 2.14 13.61
CA ASN A 37 0.08 2.16 14.92
C ASN A 37 0.21 0.81 15.64
N PHE A 38 0.24 -0.30 14.91
CA PHE A 38 0.46 -1.61 15.52
C PHE A 38 1.88 -1.79 16.06
N ILE A 39 2.90 -1.33 15.31
CA ILE A 39 4.31 -1.46 15.70
C ILE A 39 4.68 -0.44 16.79
N LEU A 40 4.27 0.83 16.63
CA LEU A 40 4.61 1.95 17.49
C LEU A 40 3.36 2.76 17.86
N PRO A 41 2.51 2.24 18.75
CA PRO A 41 1.26 2.91 19.14
C PRO A 41 1.50 4.27 19.83
N ASP A 42 2.63 4.45 20.51
CA ASP A 42 2.95 5.69 21.25
C ASP A 42 3.18 6.89 20.34
N ILE A 43 3.72 6.65 19.14
CA ILE A 43 3.99 7.69 18.13
C ILE A 43 2.78 7.88 17.21
N PHE A 44 2.13 6.78 16.84
CA PHE A 44 1.06 6.77 15.84
C PHE A 44 -0.31 6.52 16.46
N ASN A 45 -0.66 7.20 17.55
CA ASN A 45 -1.89 6.96 18.31
C ASN A 45 -3.17 7.50 17.64
N ASP A 46 -3.07 8.61 16.90
CA ASP A 46 -4.21 9.30 16.31
C ASP A 46 -4.16 9.27 14.78
N PHE A 47 -5.23 8.73 14.20
CA PHE A 47 -5.42 8.70 12.75
C PHE A 47 -5.65 10.09 12.20
N HIS A 48 -6.33 10.98 12.93
CA HIS A 48 -6.64 12.31 12.44
C HIS A 48 -5.40 13.19 12.39
N SER A 49 -4.53 13.14 13.41
CA SER A 49 -3.23 13.80 13.42
C SER A 49 -2.31 13.26 12.33
N PHE A 50 -2.28 11.93 12.14
CA PHE A 50 -1.59 11.31 11.01
C PHE A 50 -2.17 11.84 9.69
N GLN A 51 -3.49 11.78 9.51
CA GLN A 51 -4.15 12.35 8.35
C GLN A 51 -3.85 13.83 8.19
N GLN A 52 -3.75 14.66 9.23
CA GLN A 52 -3.39 16.07 9.10
C GLN A 52 -1.94 16.29 8.67
N TRP A 53 -1.03 15.44 9.13
CA TRP A 53 0.34 15.43 8.63
C TRP A 53 0.40 15.04 7.14
N PHE A 54 -0.60 14.28 6.66
CA PHE A 54 -0.73 13.86 5.25
C PHE A 54 -1.78 14.62 4.42
N ASN A 55 -2.71 15.36 5.04
CA ASN A 55 -3.85 16.05 4.42
C ASN A 55 -3.29 17.29 3.76
N PHE A 56 -2.92 17.17 2.48
CA PHE A 56 -3.84 17.26 1.35
C PHE A 56 -4.60 18.57 1.46
N GLY A 57 -3.97 19.67 1.01
CA GLY A 57 -4.77 20.76 0.48
C GLY A 57 -5.64 20.17 -0.62
N GLU A 58 -6.95 20.19 -0.46
CA GLU A 58 -7.95 19.61 -1.36
C GLU A 58 -7.94 20.19 -2.80
N ASN A 59 -6.89 20.92 -3.21
CA ASN A 59 -6.89 21.76 -4.41
C ASN A 59 -5.55 21.80 -5.18
N THR A 60 -4.67 20.80 -5.07
CA THR A 60 -3.41 20.82 -5.85
C THR A 60 -3.10 19.49 -6.50
N ASP A 61 -2.95 19.53 -7.83
CA ASP A 61 -2.59 18.45 -8.74
C ASP A 61 -1.67 17.38 -8.09
N LEU A 62 -2.27 16.21 -7.90
CA LEU A 62 -1.97 15.22 -6.86
C LEU A 62 -0.81 14.26 -7.16
N GLY A 63 0.15 14.64 -8.02
CA GLY A 63 1.23 13.73 -8.46
C GLY A 63 2.55 13.88 -7.70
N GLU A 64 3.10 15.08 -7.68
CA GLU A 64 4.51 15.29 -7.26
C GLU A 64 4.65 15.60 -5.76
N GLN A 65 3.73 16.38 -5.17
CA GLN A 65 3.79 16.74 -3.75
C GLN A 65 3.48 15.54 -2.84
N THR A 66 2.56 14.69 -3.27
CA THR A 66 2.21 13.43 -2.59
C THR A 66 3.39 12.45 -2.58
N ALA A 67 4.11 12.32 -3.72
CA ALA A 67 5.31 11.51 -3.82
C ALA A 67 6.45 12.01 -2.91
N GLY A 68 6.63 13.34 -2.80
CA GLY A 68 7.65 13.95 -1.94
C GLY A 68 7.44 13.68 -0.45
N ILE A 69 6.21 13.78 0.04
CA ILE A 69 5.86 13.55 1.45
C ILE A 69 5.91 12.05 1.77
N VAL A 70 5.43 11.19 0.87
CA VAL A 70 5.56 9.73 1.01
C VAL A 70 7.04 9.33 1.05
N SER A 71 7.90 10.00 0.26
CA SER A 71 9.35 9.80 0.30
C SER A 71 9.97 10.22 1.63
N GLN A 72 9.52 11.34 2.23
CA GLN A 72 9.97 11.77 3.57
C GLN A 72 9.56 10.78 4.65
N LEU A 73 8.32 10.31 4.63
CA LEU A 73 7.87 9.28 5.58
C LEU A 73 8.63 7.97 5.34
N HIS A 74 8.88 7.57 4.09
CA HIS A 74 9.75 6.43 3.80
C HIS A 74 11.17 6.63 4.32
N ALA A 75 11.71 7.84 4.29
CA ALA A 75 13.04 8.12 4.83
C ALA A 75 13.07 7.97 6.37
N ILE A 76 12.01 8.44 7.06
CA ILE A 76 11.84 8.25 8.51
C ILE A 76 11.63 6.76 8.84
N LEU A 77 10.86 6.04 8.01
CA LEU A 77 10.56 4.62 8.20
C LEU A 77 11.67 3.67 7.73
N LYS A 78 12.61 4.14 6.90
CA LYS A 78 13.72 3.36 6.35
C LYS A 78 14.51 2.57 7.41
N PRO A 79 14.86 3.13 8.59
CA PRO A 79 15.50 2.34 9.65
C PRO A 79 14.58 1.28 10.28
N PHE A 80 13.26 1.43 10.20
CA PHE A 80 12.26 0.50 10.76
C PHE A 80 11.77 -0.55 9.75
N LEU A 81 11.99 -0.32 8.45
CA LEU A 81 11.54 -1.18 7.37
C LEU A 81 12.73 -1.82 6.64
N LEU A 82 12.85 -3.14 6.78
CA LEU A 82 13.79 -3.90 5.96
C LEU A 82 13.10 -4.33 4.66
N ARG A 83 13.36 -3.60 3.57
CA ARG A 83 12.90 -3.96 2.22
C ARG A 83 14.08 -4.42 1.36
N ARG A 84 13.96 -5.60 0.77
CA ARG A 84 14.89 -6.12 -0.25
C ARG A 84 14.14 -6.40 -1.54
N LEU A 85 14.69 -6.02 -2.69
CA LEU A 85 14.10 -6.39 -3.97
C LEU A 85 14.61 -7.75 -4.40
N LYS A 86 13.76 -8.55 -5.06
CA LYS A 86 14.16 -9.88 -5.55
C LYS A 86 15.38 -9.82 -6.48
N VAL A 87 15.52 -8.73 -7.23
CA VAL A 87 16.68 -8.44 -8.07
C VAL A 87 17.98 -8.22 -7.28
N ASP A 88 17.90 -7.73 -6.04
CA ASP A 88 19.06 -7.45 -5.20
C ASP A 88 19.58 -8.69 -4.46
N VAL A 89 18.73 -9.70 -4.27
CA VAL A 89 19.03 -10.88 -3.43
C VAL A 89 19.14 -12.17 -4.22
N VAL A 90 18.64 -12.22 -5.45
CA VAL A 90 18.56 -13.47 -6.20
C VAL A 90 19.18 -13.32 -7.59
N THR A 91 20.51 -13.49 -7.63
CA THR A 91 21.34 -13.37 -8.85
C THR A 91 21.21 -14.57 -9.79
N ASP A 92 20.78 -15.72 -9.27
CA ASP A 92 20.77 -16.99 -10.00
C ASP A 92 19.50 -17.20 -10.84
N LEU A 93 18.54 -16.27 -10.76
CA LEU A 93 17.28 -16.34 -11.51
C LEU A 93 17.37 -15.55 -12.82
N PRO A 94 16.85 -16.10 -13.94
CA PRO A 94 16.75 -15.36 -15.19
C PRO A 94 15.79 -14.15 -15.03
N PRO A 95 15.97 -13.09 -15.83
CA PRO A 95 15.13 -11.91 -15.76
C PRO A 95 13.67 -12.25 -16.07
N LYS A 96 12.73 -11.60 -15.36
CA LYS A 96 11.29 -11.70 -15.64
C LYS A 96 11.02 -11.16 -17.05
N LYS A 97 10.36 -11.96 -17.89
CA LYS A 97 9.82 -11.50 -19.17
C LYS A 97 8.32 -11.25 -19.01
N GLU A 98 7.87 -10.11 -19.50
CA GLU A 98 6.47 -9.70 -19.46
C GLU A 98 6.00 -9.43 -20.88
N TYR A 99 4.89 -10.05 -21.25
CA TYR A 99 4.30 -9.96 -22.58
C TYR A 99 2.87 -9.44 -22.45
N ILE A 100 2.58 -8.33 -23.11
CA ILE A 100 1.23 -7.78 -23.19
C ILE A 100 0.62 -8.29 -24.49
N LEU A 101 -0.33 -9.22 -24.37
CA LEU A 101 -1.06 -9.76 -25.50
C LEU A 101 -2.43 -9.07 -25.58
N TYR A 102 -2.59 -8.20 -26.57
CA TYR A 102 -3.88 -7.58 -26.85
C TYR A 102 -4.77 -8.60 -27.57
N ALA A 103 -5.83 -9.05 -26.90
CA ALA A 103 -6.83 -9.94 -27.47
C ALA A 103 -8.09 -9.13 -27.84
N PRO A 104 -8.51 -9.12 -29.12
CA PRO A 104 -9.79 -8.52 -29.48
C PRO A 104 -10.95 -9.37 -28.94
N LEU A 105 -12.07 -8.71 -28.61
CA LEU A 105 -13.30 -9.40 -28.26
C LEU A 105 -13.77 -10.29 -29.43
N ALA A 106 -14.18 -11.53 -29.12
CA ALA A 106 -14.86 -12.39 -30.07
C ALA A 106 -16.22 -11.80 -30.50
N SER A 107 -16.77 -12.22 -31.63
CA SER A 107 -18.01 -11.65 -32.18
C SER A 107 -19.17 -11.68 -31.17
N GLU A 108 -19.38 -12.82 -30.51
CA GLU A 108 -20.41 -12.98 -29.47
C GLU A 108 -20.15 -12.09 -28.24
N GLN A 109 -18.88 -11.94 -27.84
CA GLN A 109 -18.51 -11.05 -26.73
C GLN A 109 -18.74 -9.57 -27.08
N LYS A 110 -18.55 -9.18 -28.34
CA LYS A 110 -18.86 -7.81 -28.80
C LYS A 110 -20.35 -7.52 -28.74
N GLU A 111 -21.18 -8.48 -29.17
CA GLU A 111 -22.64 -8.35 -29.11
C GLU A 111 -23.13 -8.17 -27.67
N HIS A 112 -22.65 -9.00 -26.74
CA HIS A 112 -22.98 -8.83 -25.32
C HIS A 112 -22.45 -7.53 -24.71
N TYR A 113 -21.23 -7.14 -25.08
CA TYR A 113 -20.62 -5.90 -24.57
C TYR A 113 -21.36 -4.66 -25.07
N GLN A 114 -21.76 -4.63 -26.34
CA GLN A 114 -22.61 -3.57 -26.92
C GLN A 114 -23.99 -3.54 -26.26
N ALA A 115 -24.64 -4.70 -26.09
CA ALA A 115 -25.95 -4.78 -25.43
C ALA A 115 -25.94 -4.28 -23.98
N THR A 116 -24.80 -4.35 -23.28
CA THR A 116 -24.63 -3.81 -21.92
C THR A 116 -24.35 -2.30 -21.91
N LEU A 117 -23.76 -1.77 -22.99
CA LEU A 117 -23.45 -0.35 -23.13
C LEU A 117 -24.64 0.48 -23.64
N ASP A 118 -25.50 -0.14 -24.45
CA ASP A 118 -26.68 0.50 -25.05
C ASP A 118 -27.92 0.46 -24.11
N GLN A 119 -27.75 -0.01 -22.88
CA GLN A 119 -28.76 -0.05 -21.80
C GLN A 119 -28.67 1.19 -20.91
#